data_AF-A0A3M2A4Y4-F1
#
_entry.id   AF-A0A3M2A4Y4-F1
#
_cell.length_a   1.000
_cell.length_b   1.000
_cell.length_c   1.000
_cell.angle_alpha   90.00
_cell.angle_beta   90.00
_cell.angle_gamma   90.00
#
_symmetry.space_group_name_H-M   'P 1'
#
loop_
_entity.id
_entity.type
_entity.pdbx_description
1 polymer ?
#
loop_
_entity_poly.entity_id
_entity_poly.type
_entity_poly.pdbx_seq_one_letter_code
_entity_poly.pdbx_strand_id
1 'polypeptide(L)'
;MTEASGPPHDPTGPRLSVVLGVVAVVAVAMGILATYRYGQSEAHFREIQAEMDAKGPNLDVEGCVDAVLSWHASCSANKPLCDHGVPKIMTHCLAGRDRSEACAKIEGRSARAQWVFDRCAERGTPCKSRKKCPCADAFRALDSFCRHGQKGVAM
;
A
#
# COMPACT_ATOMS: atom_id res chain seq x y z
N MET A 1 -20.20 -56.49 -24.81
CA MET A 1 -20.23 -55.24 -24.02
C MET A 1 -18.80 -54.74 -23.96
N THR A 2 -18.42 -53.96 -24.97
CA THR A 2 -17.94 -52.55 -24.83
C THR A 2 -16.61 -52.43 -24.10
N GLU A 3 -15.52 -52.40 -24.87
CA GLU A 3 -14.32 -51.68 -24.48
C GLU A 3 -14.17 -50.49 -25.44
N ALA A 4 -14.62 -49.32 -24.98
CA ALA A 4 -14.51 -48.08 -25.72
C ALA A 4 -13.04 -47.63 -25.66
N SER A 5 -12.35 -47.74 -26.79
CA SER A 5 -11.00 -47.27 -27.00
C SER A 5 -10.97 -45.75 -26.80
N GLY A 6 -10.17 -45.27 -25.84
CA GLY A 6 -9.95 -43.84 -25.63
C GLY A 6 -9.37 -43.16 -26.88
N PRO A 7 -9.57 -41.85 -27.05
CA PRO A 7 -9.20 -41.14 -28.27
C PRO A 7 -7.69 -41.24 -28.56
N PRO A 8 -7.30 -41.22 -29.85
CA PRO A 8 -5.91 -41.38 -30.26
C PRO A 8 -5.05 -40.21 -29.76
N HIS A 9 -3.88 -40.54 -29.20
CA HIS A 9 -2.90 -39.58 -28.74
C HIS A 9 -2.29 -38.88 -29.97
N ASP A 10 -2.57 -37.59 -30.15
CA ASP A 10 -2.07 -36.78 -31.26
C ASP A 10 -0.54 -36.63 -31.12
N PRO A 11 0.29 -37.18 -32.04
CA PRO A 11 1.76 -37.24 -31.89
C PRO A 11 2.44 -35.90 -32.22
N THR A 12 1.67 -34.91 -32.67
CA THR A 12 2.17 -33.62 -33.18
C THR A 12 2.38 -32.58 -32.08
N GLY A 13 2.04 -32.89 -30.83
CA GLY A 13 2.20 -32.00 -29.67
C GLY A 13 3.53 -32.21 -28.91
N PRO A 14 4.09 -31.17 -28.27
CA PRO A 14 5.24 -31.33 -27.39
C PRO A 14 4.92 -32.32 -26.26
N ARG A 15 5.91 -33.16 -25.90
CA ARG A 15 5.78 -34.14 -24.80
C ARG A 15 5.34 -33.44 -23.52
N LEU A 16 4.32 -33.97 -22.84
CA LEU A 16 3.77 -33.40 -21.59
C LEU A 16 4.85 -33.12 -20.54
N SER A 17 5.86 -33.99 -20.42
CA SER A 17 6.99 -33.80 -19.50
C SER A 17 7.84 -32.56 -19.81
N VAL A 18 7.99 -32.20 -21.09
CA VAL A 18 8.71 -30.99 -21.51
C VAL A 18 7.91 -29.76 -21.12
N VAL A 19 6.59 -29.78 -21.35
CA VAL A 19 5.69 -28.68 -20.98
C VAL A 19 5.70 -28.46 -19.46
N LEU A 20 5.54 -29.53 -18.68
CA LEU A 20 5.59 -29.45 -17.22
C LEU A 20 6.95 -28.98 -16.70
N GLY A 21 8.05 -29.44 -17.31
CA GLY A 21 9.39 -28.99 -16.97
C GLY A 21 9.59 -27.50 -17.20
N VAL A 22 9.15 -26.98 -18.36
CA VAL A 22 9.23 -25.54 -18.67
C VAL A 22 8.38 -24.72 -17.71
N VAL A 23 7.15 -25.14 -17.42
CA VAL A 23 6.27 -24.44 -16.47
C VAL A 23 6.89 -24.40 -15.08
N ALA A 24 7.48 -25.49 -14.61
CA ALA A 24 8.16 -25.54 -13.32
C ALA A 24 9.35 -24.57 -13.25
N VAL A 25 10.18 -24.53 -14.30
CA VAL A 25 11.32 -23.60 -14.38
C VAL A 25 10.84 -22.14 -14.38
N VAL A 26 9.81 -21.82 -15.15
CA VAL A 26 9.23 -20.48 -15.19
C VAL A 26 8.66 -20.08 -13.82
N ALA A 27 7.94 -20.98 -13.15
CA ALA A 27 7.38 -20.73 -11.83
C ALA A 27 8.48 -20.45 -10.78
N VAL A 28 9.56 -21.23 -10.77
CA VAL A 28 10.71 -21.01 -9.88
C VAL A 28 11.39 -19.68 -10.19
N ALA A 29 11.64 -19.37 -11.46
CA ALA A 29 12.27 -18.11 -11.87
C ALA A 29 11.41 -16.89 -11.49
N MET A 30 10.09 -16.96 -11.68
CA MET A 30 9.16 -15.93 -11.22
C MET A 30 9.17 -15.79 -9.70
N GLY A 31 9.21 -16.89 -8.95
CA GLY A 31 9.31 -16.88 -7.49
C GLY A 31 10.56 -16.17 -6.99
N ILE A 32 11.73 -16.49 -7.56
CA ILE A 32 13.03 -15.86 -7.23
C ILE A 32 12.99 -14.37 -7.54
N LEU A 33 12.52 -13.99 -8.74
CA LEU A 33 12.43 -12.58 -9.12
C LEU A 33 11.48 -11.80 -8.19
N ALA A 34 10.35 -12.39 -7.84
CA ALA A 34 9.40 -11.77 -6.92
C ALA A 34 10.02 -11.55 -5.53
N THR A 35 10.72 -12.54 -4.97
CA THR A 35 11.40 -12.39 -3.67
C THR A 35 12.50 -11.34 -3.71
N TYR A 36 13.29 -11.29 -4.78
CA TYR A 36 14.33 -10.27 -4.93
C TYR A 36 13.74 -8.85 -4.97
N ARG A 37 12.70 -8.64 -5.78
CA ARG A 37 12.02 -7.34 -5.88
C ARG A 37 11.31 -6.94 -4.58
N TYR A 38 10.78 -7.92 -3.85
CA TYR A 38 10.17 -7.71 -2.56
C TYR A 38 11.21 -7.23 -1.52
N GLY A 39 12.38 -7.88 -1.45
CA GLY A 39 13.46 -7.48 -0.54
C GLY A 39 13.98 -6.05 -0.78
N GLN A 40 14.15 -5.66 -2.04
CA GLN A 40 14.51 -4.27 -2.41
C GLN A 40 13.46 -3.25 -1.96
N SER A 41 12.18 -3.62 -2.05
CA SER A 41 11.08 -2.75 -1.63
C SER A 41 11.05 -2.57 -0.11
N GLU A 42 11.30 -3.62 0.68
CA GLU A 42 11.34 -3.51 2.13
C GLU A 42 12.44 -2.58 2.63
N ALA A 43 13.64 -2.64 2.05
CA ALA A 43 14.76 -1.81 2.45
C ALA A 43 14.44 -0.31 2.33
N HIS A 44 13.85 0.09 1.19
CA HIS A 44 13.42 1.47 0.95
C HIS A 44 12.36 1.95 1.96
N PHE A 45 11.43 1.07 2.33
CA PHE A 45 10.40 1.43 3.30
C PHE A 45 10.87 1.44 4.74
N ARG A 46 11.88 0.65 5.11
CA ARG A 46 12.41 0.62 6.49
C ARG A 46 13.05 1.94 6.88
N GLU A 47 13.82 2.53 5.98
CA GLU A 47 14.47 3.82 6.20
C GLU A 47 13.42 4.93 6.45
N ILE A 48 12.41 5.00 5.59
CA ILE A 48 11.37 6.03 5.70
C ILE A 48 10.45 5.79 6.90
N GLN A 49 10.17 4.54 7.25
CA GLN A 49 9.45 4.23 8.50
C GLN A 49 10.23 4.74 9.72
N ALA A 50 11.53 4.46 9.80
CA ALA A 50 12.37 4.94 10.89
C ALA A 50 12.43 6.48 10.95
N GLU A 51 12.50 7.14 9.79
CA GLU A 51 12.44 8.60 9.70
C GLU A 51 11.11 9.15 10.24
N MET A 52 9.98 8.55 9.86
CA MET A 52 8.66 8.97 10.33
C MET A 52 8.43 8.66 11.80
N ASP A 53 8.94 7.53 12.29
CA ASP A 53 8.90 7.18 13.71
C ASP A 53 9.69 8.20 14.54
N ALA A 54 10.81 8.71 14.02
CA ALA A 54 11.60 9.76 14.66
C ALA A 54 10.92 11.14 14.62
N LYS A 55 10.21 11.47 13.52
CA LYS A 55 9.51 12.74 13.35
C LYS A 55 8.17 12.78 14.11
N GLY A 56 7.45 11.66 14.15
CA GLY A 56 6.09 11.53 14.68
C GLY A 56 5.85 12.18 16.05
N PRO A 57 6.74 12.02 17.05
CA PRO A 57 6.56 12.64 18.36
C PRO A 57 6.49 14.17 18.34
N ASN A 58 7.15 14.81 17.35
CA ASN A 58 7.28 16.26 17.27
C ASN A 58 6.31 16.90 16.28
N LEU A 59 5.62 16.10 15.47
CA LEU A 59 4.68 16.58 14.47
C LEU A 59 3.24 16.43 14.98
N ASP A 60 2.39 17.39 14.63
CA ASP A 60 0.93 17.24 14.73
C ASP A 60 0.39 16.45 13.52
N VAL A 61 -0.93 16.29 13.43
CA VAL A 61 -1.54 15.53 12.34
C VAL A 61 -1.26 16.17 10.97
N GLU A 62 -1.39 17.48 10.86
CA GLU A 62 -1.17 18.19 9.59
C GLU A 62 0.30 18.11 9.18
N GLY A 63 1.23 18.21 10.14
CA GLY A 63 2.66 18.01 9.92
C GLY A 63 3.01 16.58 9.48
N CYS A 64 2.32 15.55 10.01
CA CYS A 64 2.46 14.19 9.50
C CYS A 64 1.97 14.08 8.05
N VAL A 65 0.87 14.73 7.68
CA VAL A 65 0.40 14.78 6.29
C VAL A 65 1.45 15.45 5.39
N ASP A 66 2.02 16.59 5.80
CA ASP A 66 3.08 17.27 5.05
C ASP A 66 4.32 16.38 4.88
N ALA A 67 4.77 15.72 5.94
CA ALA A 67 5.93 14.83 5.89
C ALA A 67 5.70 13.67 4.90
N VAL A 68 4.52 13.06 4.92
CA VAL A 68 4.16 11.95 4.02
C VAL A 68 4.01 12.43 2.58
N LEU A 69 3.40 13.58 2.34
CA LEU A 69 3.26 14.14 0.99
C LEU A 69 4.60 14.58 0.41
N SER A 70 5.48 15.14 1.23
CA SER A 70 6.86 15.46 0.84
C SER A 70 7.62 14.20 0.45
N TRP A 71 7.54 13.14 1.27
CA TRP A 71 8.14 11.85 0.94
C TRP A 71 7.57 11.28 -0.38
N HIS A 72 6.25 11.30 -0.55
CA HIS A 72 5.58 10.77 -1.74
C HIS A 72 6.04 11.50 -3.01
N ALA A 73 6.20 12.83 -2.94
CA ALA A 73 6.69 13.64 -4.05
C ALA A 73 8.14 13.30 -4.47
N SER A 74 8.98 12.88 -3.53
CA SER A 74 10.37 12.46 -3.78
C SER A 74 10.56 10.95 -3.90
N CYS A 75 9.49 10.15 -3.84
CA CYS A 75 9.57 8.70 -3.85
C CYS A 75 10.10 8.18 -5.20
N SER A 76 11.29 7.59 -5.18
CA SER A 76 11.96 7.05 -6.38
C SER A 76 11.58 5.62 -6.70
N ALA A 77 10.76 4.97 -5.87
CA ALA A 77 10.27 3.63 -6.14
C ALA A 77 9.20 3.63 -7.24
N ASN A 78 8.75 2.44 -7.64
CA ASN A 78 7.68 2.32 -8.62
C ASN A 78 6.39 3.00 -8.11
N LYS A 79 5.69 3.73 -9.00
CA LYS A 79 4.49 4.51 -8.64
C LYS A 79 3.46 3.78 -7.77
N PRO A 80 3.03 2.53 -8.06
CA PRO A 80 2.10 1.82 -7.19
C PRO A 80 2.64 1.64 -5.78
N LEU A 81 3.93 1.41 -5.63
CA LEU A 81 4.58 1.24 -4.34
C LEU A 81 4.53 2.54 -3.53
N CYS A 82 4.86 3.67 -4.15
CA CYS A 82 4.77 4.98 -3.51
C CYS A 82 3.32 5.31 -3.11
N ASP A 83 2.36 5.09 -4.02
CA ASP A 83 0.93 5.37 -3.78
C ASP A 83 0.38 4.49 -2.63
N HIS A 84 0.67 3.19 -2.63
CA HIS A 84 0.22 2.26 -1.58
C HIS A 84 1.01 2.39 -0.27
N GLY A 85 2.20 3.01 -0.29
CA GLY A 85 3.01 3.25 0.90
C GLY A 85 2.52 4.40 1.79
N VAL A 86 1.75 5.34 1.22
CA VAL A 86 1.25 6.54 1.92
C VAL A 86 0.52 6.18 3.24
N PRO A 87 -0.46 5.26 3.27
CA PRO A 87 -1.17 4.92 4.51
C PRO A 87 -0.25 4.32 5.58
N LYS A 88 0.68 3.45 5.16
CA LYS A 88 1.64 2.81 6.06
C LYS A 88 2.56 3.85 6.69
N ILE A 89 3.19 4.70 5.89
CA ILE A 89 4.13 5.72 6.36
C ILE A 89 3.43 6.77 7.22
N MET A 90 2.20 7.16 6.86
CA MET A 90 1.37 8.04 7.69
C MET A 90 1.12 7.43 9.07
N THR A 91 0.84 6.13 9.13
CA THR A 91 0.58 5.42 10.39
C THR A 91 1.79 5.43 11.33
N HIS A 92 3.01 5.27 10.79
CA HIS A 92 4.25 5.39 11.55
C HIS A 92 4.42 6.78 12.17
N CYS A 93 4.16 7.85 11.41
CA CYS A 93 4.18 9.21 11.95
C CYS A 93 3.11 9.43 13.04
N LEU A 94 1.90 8.94 12.81
CA LEU A 94 0.79 9.08 13.77
C LEU A 94 1.07 8.37 15.09
N ALA A 95 1.67 7.18 15.03
CA ALA A 95 2.00 6.35 16.19
C ALA A 95 3.04 6.97 17.14
N GLY A 96 3.78 8.00 16.69
CA GLY A 96 4.83 8.64 17.50
C GLY A 96 4.33 9.40 18.74
N ARG A 97 3.03 9.67 18.88
CA ARG A 97 2.44 10.30 20.08
C ARG A 97 0.94 10.05 20.17
N ASP A 98 0.37 10.31 21.35
CA ASP A 98 -1.08 10.33 21.52
C ASP A 98 -1.73 11.41 20.64
N ARG A 99 -2.78 10.99 19.93
CA ARG A 99 -3.59 11.77 18.98
C ARG A 99 -5.04 11.90 19.45
N SER A 100 -5.35 11.61 20.72
CA SER A 100 -6.73 11.58 21.23
C SER A 100 -7.49 12.88 20.94
N GLU A 101 -6.85 14.04 21.14
CA GLU A 101 -7.46 15.34 20.87
C GLU A 101 -7.78 15.55 19.37
N ALA A 102 -6.89 15.10 18.49
CA ALA A 102 -7.10 15.20 17.05
C ALA A 102 -8.18 14.22 16.59
N CYS A 103 -8.18 12.99 17.11
CA CYS A 103 -9.17 11.97 16.80
C CYS A 103 -10.59 12.38 17.25
N ALA A 104 -10.73 13.01 18.42
CA ALA A 104 -12.01 13.54 18.89
C ALA A 104 -12.64 14.55 17.91
N LYS A 105 -11.81 15.33 17.20
CA LYS A 105 -12.27 16.30 16.17
C LYS A 105 -12.74 15.61 14.87
N ILE A 106 -12.41 14.34 14.68
CA ILE A 106 -12.73 13.54 13.48
C ILE A 106 -13.98 12.69 13.71
N GLU A 107 -14.18 12.13 14.91
CA GLU A 107 -15.32 11.25 15.23
C GLU A 107 -16.69 11.89 14.97
N GLY A 108 -16.79 13.23 15.01
CA GLY A 108 -18.00 13.98 14.64
C GLY A 108 -18.19 14.23 13.14
N ARG A 109 -17.20 13.92 12.30
CA ARG A 109 -17.29 14.09 10.83
C ARG A 109 -17.92 12.85 10.22
N SER A 110 -18.88 13.07 9.30
CA SER A 110 -19.73 12.03 8.74
C SER A 110 -18.95 10.77 8.33
N ALA A 111 -19.57 9.59 8.48
CA ALA A 111 -19.05 8.31 8.00
C ALA A 111 -18.67 8.28 6.49
N ARG A 112 -19.03 9.32 5.73
CA ARG A 112 -18.63 9.50 4.34
C ARG A 112 -17.24 10.11 4.27
N ALA A 113 -16.35 9.45 3.53
CA ALA A 113 -14.99 9.89 3.19
C ALA A 113 -14.93 11.18 2.34
N GLN A 114 -15.94 12.05 2.36
CA GLN A 114 -15.95 13.30 1.62
C GLN A 114 -15.02 14.33 2.27
N TRP A 115 -15.00 14.38 3.60
CA TRP A 115 -14.23 15.35 4.36
C TRP A 115 -12.73 15.29 4.05
N VAL A 116 -12.18 14.11 3.73
CA VAL A 116 -10.75 13.97 3.39
C VAL A 116 -10.41 14.71 2.09
N PHE A 117 -11.36 14.77 1.14
CA PHE A 117 -11.17 15.51 -0.10
C PHE A 117 -11.29 17.00 0.10
N ASP A 118 -12.21 17.44 0.97
CA ASP A 118 -12.40 18.85 1.31
C ASP A 118 -11.12 19.39 1.99
N ARG A 119 -10.52 18.63 2.92
CA ARG A 119 -9.23 18.98 3.52
C ARG A 119 -8.11 19.10 2.49
N CYS A 120 -8.04 18.19 1.53
CA CYS A 120 -7.05 18.26 0.46
C CYS A 120 -7.25 19.49 -0.45
N ALA A 121 -8.49 19.90 -0.69
CA ALA A 121 -8.79 21.12 -1.43
C ALA A 121 -8.42 22.38 -0.62
N GLU A 122 -8.74 22.43 0.67
CA GLU A 122 -8.35 23.51 1.59
C GLU A 122 -6.82 23.68 1.65
N ARG A 123 -6.07 22.59 1.56
CA ARG A 123 -4.59 22.57 1.54
C ARG A 123 -3.97 22.97 0.20
N GLY A 124 -4.77 23.28 -0.82
CA GLY A 124 -4.26 23.61 -2.15
C GLY A 124 -3.71 22.40 -2.93
N THR A 125 -3.97 21.18 -2.46
CA THR A 125 -3.60 19.91 -3.13
C THR A 125 -4.85 19.12 -3.52
N PRO A 126 -5.76 19.69 -4.35
CA PRO A 126 -7.01 19.02 -4.69
C PRO A 126 -6.75 17.72 -5.46
N CYS A 127 -7.49 16.68 -5.09
CA CYS A 127 -7.39 15.38 -5.73
C CYS A 127 -7.89 15.43 -7.17
N LYS A 128 -7.02 15.18 -8.15
CA LYS A 128 -7.43 15.05 -9.57
C LYS A 128 -8.36 13.87 -9.81
N SER A 129 -8.23 12.81 -9.02
CA SER A 129 -9.09 11.62 -9.06
C SER A 129 -9.32 11.08 -7.66
N ARG A 130 -10.56 10.67 -7.36
CA ARG A 130 -10.91 10.06 -6.06
C ARG A 130 -10.18 8.74 -5.78
N LYS A 131 -9.74 8.04 -6.84
CA LYS A 131 -9.09 6.72 -6.76
C LYS A 131 -7.58 6.78 -6.50
N LYS A 132 -6.93 7.91 -6.81
CA LYS A 132 -5.47 8.06 -6.73
C LYS A 132 -5.16 9.45 -6.18
N CYS A 133 -5.19 9.58 -4.87
CA CYS A 133 -4.92 10.86 -4.22
C CYS A 133 -4.14 10.66 -2.91
N PRO A 134 -2.81 10.86 -2.94
CA PRO A 134 -1.94 10.71 -1.78
C PRO A 134 -2.43 11.50 -0.57
N CYS A 135 -2.92 12.72 -0.77
CA CYS A 135 -3.46 13.54 0.31
C CYS A 135 -4.70 12.89 0.95
N ALA A 136 -5.65 12.42 0.13
CA ALA A 136 -6.83 11.73 0.66
C ALA A 136 -6.46 10.40 1.33
N ASP A 137 -5.45 9.69 0.81
CA ASP A 137 -4.98 8.43 1.38
C ASP A 137 -4.31 8.64 2.75
N ALA A 138 -3.56 9.74 2.93
CA ALA A 138 -3.02 10.12 4.24
C ALA A 138 -4.13 10.44 5.26
N PHE A 139 -5.14 11.21 4.88
CA PHE A 139 -6.27 11.50 5.77
C PHE A 139 -7.17 10.28 6.03
N ARG A 140 -7.27 9.33 5.09
CA ARG A 140 -7.94 8.04 5.33
C ARG A 140 -7.18 7.17 6.32
N ALA A 141 -5.85 7.18 6.26
CA ALA A 141 -5.03 6.51 7.26
C ALA A 141 -5.26 7.11 8.66
N LEU A 142 -5.38 8.43 8.77
CA LEU A 142 -5.78 9.09 10.00
C LEU A 142 -7.18 8.68 10.49
N ASP A 143 -8.19 8.71 9.62
CA ASP A 143 -9.56 8.26 9.95
C ASP A 143 -9.56 6.82 10.48
N SER A 144 -8.84 5.94 9.80
CA SER A 144 -8.69 4.55 10.22
C SER A 144 -7.94 4.42 11.55
N PHE A 145 -6.80 5.10 11.70
CA PHE A 145 -6.02 5.11 12.94
C PHE A 145 -6.86 5.52 14.14
N CYS A 146 -7.66 6.59 14.00
CA CYS A 146 -8.54 7.06 15.07
C CYS A 146 -9.66 6.06 15.38
N ARG A 147 -10.33 5.48 14.37
CA ARG A 147 -11.40 4.49 14.57
C ARG A 147 -10.94 3.18 15.22
N HIS A 148 -9.65 2.87 15.14
CA HIS A 148 -9.06 1.63 15.67
C HIS A 148 -8.30 1.87 16.97
N GLY A 149 -8.66 2.93 17.71
CA GLY A 149 -8.10 3.21 19.03
C GLY A 149 -6.62 3.55 18.97
N GLN A 150 -6.19 4.30 17.95
CA GLN A 150 -4.81 4.71 17.73
C GLN A 150 -3.84 3.54 17.54
N LYS A 151 -4.36 2.38 17.17
CA LYS A 151 -3.55 1.25 16.72
C LYS A 151 -3.51 1.31 15.22
N GLY A 152 -2.31 1.50 14.67
CA GLY A 152 -2.09 1.43 13.24
C GLY A 152 -2.63 0.12 12.69
N VAL A 153 -3.71 0.18 11.91
CA VAL A 153 -4.18 -0.98 11.15
C VAL A 153 -3.30 -1.04 9.92
N ALA A 154 -2.43 -2.05 9.85
CA ALA A 154 -1.72 -2.36 8.62
C ALA A 154 -2.77 -2.64 7.53
N MET A 155 -2.96 -1.66 6.63
CA MET A 155 -3.70 -1.84 5.38
C MET A 155 -2.75 -2.29 4.27
#